data_AF-A0A259N9H2-F1
#
_entry.id   AF-A0A259N9H2-F1
#
_cell.length_a   1.000
_cell.length_b   1.000
_cell.length_c   1.000
_cell.angle_alpha   90.00
_cell.angle_beta   90.00
_cell.angle_gamma   90.00
#
_symmetry.space_group_name_H-M   'P 1'
#
loop_
_entity.id
_entity.type
_entity.pdbx_description
1 polymer ?
#
loop_
_entity_poly.entity_id
_entity_poly.type
_entity_poly.pdbx_seq_one_letter_code
_entity_poly.pdbx_strand_id
1 'polypeptide(L)' 'MSPGPLLSVAQLAKILDRSIEGTRIALRAESEWAKPINAAKLKLGRRVYFRTAEIAKVLSGK' A
#
# COMPACT_ATOMS: atom_id res chain seq x y z
N MET A 1 -10.72 -19.79 1.59
CA MET A 1 -9.38 -19.18 1.70
C MET A 1 -9.59 -17.72 2.10
N SER A 2 -9.23 -17.33 3.33
CA SER A 2 -9.34 -15.93 3.72
C SER A 2 -8.30 -15.12 2.94
N PRO A 3 -8.65 -13.92 2.42
CA PRO A 3 -7.62 -13.00 1.97
C PRO A 3 -6.74 -12.72 3.20
N GLY A 4 -5.44 -13.02 3.11
CA GLY A 4 -4.50 -12.77 4.20
C GLY A 4 -4.53 -11.30 4.68
N PRO A 5 -3.81 -10.95 5.75
CA PRO A 5 -3.91 -9.65 6.39
C PRO A 5 -3.77 -8.49 5.39
N LEU A 6 -4.62 -7.48 5.53
CA LEU A 6 -4.70 -6.32 4.65
C LEU A 6 -4.40 -5.02 5.41
N LEU A 7 -3.67 -4.12 4.75
CA LEU A 7 -3.45 -2.76 5.22
C LEU A 7 -4.43 -1.81 4.55
N SER A 8 -5.08 -0.95 5.33
CA SER A 8 -5.75 0.25 4.81
C SER A 8 -4.71 1.30 4.39
N VAL A 9 -5.14 2.30 3.61
CA VAL A 9 -4.29 3.47 3.28
C VAL A 9 -3.77 4.16 4.55
N ALA A 10 -4.57 4.23 5.62
CA ALA A 10 -4.16 4.84 6.88
C ALA A 10 -3.05 4.06 7.59
N GLN A 11 -3.13 2.74 7.60
CA GLN A 11 -2.07 1.89 8.17
C GLN A 11 -0.80 1.94 7.32
N LEU A 12 -0.92 1.94 6.00
CA LEU A 12 0.23 2.12 5.11
C LEU A 12 0.91 3.47 5.36
N ALA A 13 0.14 4.56 5.48
CA ALA A 13 0.66 5.89 5.79
C ALA A 13 1.44 5.92 7.12
N LYS A 14 0.91 5.24 8.15
CA LYS A 14 1.60 5.09 9.44
C LYS A 14 2.93 4.34 9.31
N ILE A 15 2.98 3.27 8.51
CA ILE A 15 4.23 2.50 8.26
C ILE A 15 5.26 3.35 7.50
N LEU A 16 4.81 4.15 6.54
CA LEU A 16 5.67 5.00 5.71
C LEU A 16 6.08 6.31 6.39
N ASP A 17 5.64 6.54 7.62
CA ASP A 17 5.79 7.80 8.36
C ASP A 17 5.35 9.02 7.53
N ARG A 18 4.16 8.92 6.92
CA ARG A 18 3.56 9.96 6.09
C ARG A 18 2.13 10.25 6.52
N SER A 19 1.64 11.44 6.16
CA SER A 19 0.20 11.72 6.23
C SER A 19 -0.58 10.83 5.26
N ILE A 20 -1.86 10.58 5.56
CA ILE A 20 -2.75 9.81 4.69
C ILE A 20 -2.86 10.46 3.31
N GLU A 21 -2.97 11.80 3.28
CA GLU A 21 -3.10 12.55 2.04
C GLU A 21 -1.80 12.57 1.24
N GLY A 22 -0.66 12.80 1.90
CA GLY A 22 0.66 12.70 1.27
C GLY A 22 0.92 11.30 0.70
N THR A 23 0.44 10.26 1.37
CA THR A 23 0.50 8.88 0.87
C THR A 23 -0.34 8.71 -0.40
N ARG A 24 -1.57 9.26 -0.45
CA ARG A 24 -2.41 9.20 -1.66
C ARG A 24 -1.78 9.91 -2.83
N ILE A 25 -1.20 11.09 -2.60
CA ILE A 25 -0.49 11.85 -3.64
C ILE A 25 0.69 11.03 -4.18
N ALA A 26 1.53 10.50 -3.28
CA ALA A 26 2.69 9.72 -3.68
C ALA A 26 2.30 8.44 -4.44
N LEU A 27 1.20 7.78 -4.07
CA LEU A 27 0.70 6.59 -4.79
C LEU A 27 0.06 6.90 -6.15
N ARG A 28 -0.34 8.15 -6.40
CA ARG A 28 -0.82 8.60 -7.72
C ARG A 28 0.32 9.02 -8.63
N ALA A 29 1.46 9.40 -8.08
CA ALA A 29 2.63 9.77 -8.85
C ALA A 29 3.17 8.55 -9.62
N GLU A 30 3.49 8.74 -10.89
CA GLU A 30 4.12 7.73 -11.73
C GLU A 30 5.61 7.64 -11.39
N SER A 31 5.91 6.97 -10.29
CA SER A 31 7.27 6.82 -9.75
C SER A 31 7.67 5.36 -9.58
N GLU A 32 8.96 5.07 -9.71
CA GLU A 32 9.52 3.74 -9.45
C GLU A 32 9.25 3.24 -8.03
N TRP A 33 9.09 4.17 -7.08
CA TRP A 33 8.69 3.84 -5.70
C TRP A 33 7.20 3.45 -5.58
N ALA A 34 6.31 4.15 -6.28
CA ALA A 34 4.87 3.91 -6.19
C ALA A 34 4.44 2.63 -6.93
N LYS A 35 5.13 2.25 -8.00
CA LYS A 35 4.83 1.05 -8.82
C LYS A 35 4.70 -0.23 -7.99
N PRO A 36 5.70 -0.67 -7.21
CA PRO A 36 5.61 -1.92 -6.45
C PRO A 36 4.56 -1.87 -5.32
N ILE A 37 4.36 -0.70 -4.69
CA ILE A 37 3.32 -0.53 -3.67
C ILE A 37 1.90 -0.64 -4.29
N ASN A 38 1.70 -0.04 -5.46
CA ASN A 38 0.45 -0.13 -6.19
C ASN A 38 0.17 -1.55 -6.72
N ALA A 39 1.19 -2.36 -7.01
CA ALA A 39 1.02 -3.76 -7.38
C ALA A 39 0.44 -4.61 -6.23
N ALA A 40 0.67 -4.21 -4.97
CA ALA A 40 0.08 -4.85 -3.79
C ALA A 40 -1.38 -4.44 -3.53
N LYS A 41 -1.93 -3.48 -4.28
CA LYS A 41 -3.27 -2.90 -4.08
C LYS A 41 -4.37 -3.94 -4.35
N LEU A 42 -5.38 -3.94 -3.50
CA LEU A 42 -6.59 -4.75 -3.60
C LEU A 42 -7.82 -3.86 -3.39
N LYS A 43 -8.75 -3.86 -4.34
CA LYS A 43 -10.02 -3.15 -4.22
C LYS A 43 -11.08 -4.11 -3.67
N LEU A 44 -11.64 -3.81 -2.51
CA LEU A 44 -12.73 -4.54 -1.89
C LEU A 44 -13.93 -3.61 -1.72
N GLY A 45 -14.92 -3.77 -2.60
CA GLY A 45 -16.03 -2.82 -2.72
C GLY A 45 -15.52 -1.41 -3.04
N ARG A 46 -15.89 -0.45 -2.18
CA ARG A 46 -15.46 0.97 -2.31
C ARG A 46 -14.12 1.26 -1.64
N ARG A 47 -13.52 0.28 -0.96
CA ARG A 47 -12.30 0.47 -0.17
C ARG A 47 -11.09 -0.08 -0.89
N VAL A 48 -9.98 0.62 -0.73
CA VAL A 48 -8.66 0.19 -1.20
C VAL A 48 -7.85 -0.31 -0.02
N TYR A 49 -7.29 -1.50 -0.18
CA TYR A 49 -6.41 -2.15 0.75
C TYR A 49 -5.09 -2.54 0.05
N PHE A 50 -4.12 -2.99 0.82
CA PHE A 50 -2.84 -3.52 0.33
C PHE A 50 -2.57 -4.86 0.98
N ARG A 51 -2.11 -5.84 0.20
CA ARG A 51 -1.68 -7.14 0.73
C ARG A 51 -0.45 -6.95 1.61
N THR A 52 -0.57 -7.28 2.90
CA THR A 52 0.50 -7.03 3.89
C THR A 52 1.80 -7.75 3.49
N ALA A 53 1.70 -9.00 3.03
CA ALA A 53 2.88 -9.78 2.62
C ALA A 53 3.62 -9.16 1.43
N GLU A 54 2.90 -8.59 0.45
CA GLU A 54 3.52 -7.92 -0.68
C GLU A 54 4.16 -6.59 -0.26
N ILE A 55 3.49 -5.79 0.57
CA ILE A 55 4.08 -4.56 1.14
C ILE A 55 5.37 -4.88 1.92
N ALA A 56 5.38 -5.95 2.71
CA ALA A 56 6.57 -6.35 3.45
C ALA A 56 7.76 -6.65 2.53
N LYS A 57 7.52 -7.32 1.38
CA LYS A 57 8.57 -7.56 0.37
C LYS A 57 9.12 -6.24 -0.15
N VAL A 58 8.24 -5.33 -0.59
CA VAL A 58 8.62 -4.01 -1.12
C VAL A 58 9.48 -3.22 -0.13
N LEU A 59 9.11 -3.22 1.16
CA LEU A 59 9.83 -2.49 2.20
C LEU A 59 11.14 -3.18 2.66
N SER A 60 11.24 -4.50 2.48
CA SER A 60 12.45 -5.25 2.86
C SER A 60 13.62 -5.07 1.89
N GLY A 61 13.40 -4.43 0.74
CA GLY A 61 14.44 -4.24 -0.29
C GLY A 61 14.93 -5.55 -0.92
N LYS A 62 14.15 -6.63 -0.81
CA LYS A 62 14.37 -7.95 -1.41
C LYS A 62 13.34 -8.24 -2.49
#